data_AF-T0RKC0-F1
#
_entry.id   AF-T0RKC0-F1
#
_cell.length_a   1.000
_cell.length_b   1.000
_cell.length_c   1.000
_cell.angle_alpha   90.00
_cell.angle_beta   90.00
_cell.angle_gamma   90.00
#
_symmetry.space_group_name_H-M   'P 1'
#
loop_
_entity.id
_entity.type
_entity.pdbx_description
1 polymer ?
#
loop_
_entity_poly.entity_id
_entity_poly.type
_entity_poly.pdbx_seq_one_letter_code
_entity_poly.pdbx_strand_id
1 'polypeptide(L)'
;MITNIIDGSLHYNKKLIKADSPETRNEVAYSYFVAYGSVLIGCLCVFLLPNQKAAVAELKKNGGSQPKVAAAIFFILFAVLCTSITGNLSSMFESTRCMRLAGGAGCDEAPPSGYLAGIFVPVGLSALLIAKIAYARR
;
A
#
# COMPACT_ATOMS: atom_id res chain seq x y z
N MET A 1 -1.35 -3.50 -3.06
CA MET A 1 -1.42 -4.67 -2.13
C MET A 1 -2.73 -5.44 -2.30
N ILE A 2 -3.91 -4.83 -2.06
CA ILE A 2 -5.20 -5.53 -2.20
C ILE A 2 -5.38 -6.08 -3.62
N THR A 3 -5.06 -5.28 -4.63
CA THR A 3 -5.05 -5.69 -6.05
C THR A 3 -4.15 -6.90 -6.28
N ASN A 4 -2.92 -6.90 -5.77
CA ASN A 4 -1.99 -8.02 -5.93
C ASN A 4 -2.52 -9.32 -5.30
N ILE A 5 -3.23 -9.23 -4.17
CA ILE A 5 -3.87 -10.40 -3.53
C ILE A 5 -5.00 -10.95 -4.41
N ILE A 6 -5.80 -10.08 -5.01
CA ILE A 6 -6.86 -10.48 -5.94
C ILE A 6 -6.26 -11.07 -7.21
N ASP A 7 -5.24 -10.42 -7.78
CA ASP A 7 -4.53 -10.87 -8.98
C ASP A 7 -3.89 -12.25 -8.76
N GLY A 8 -3.41 -12.53 -7.54
CA GLY A 8 -2.87 -13.83 -7.17
C GLY A 8 -3.87 -14.99 -7.17
N SER A 9 -5.18 -14.70 -7.15
CA SER A 9 -6.24 -15.71 -7.28
C SER A 9 -6.62 -16.01 -8.74
N LEU A 10 -6.17 -15.20 -9.69
CA LEU A 10 -6.51 -15.32 -11.12
C LEU A 10 -5.58 -16.31 -11.83
N HIS A 11 -6.12 -17.02 -12.82
CA HIS A 11 -5.38 -18.08 -13.51
C HIS A 11 -4.75 -17.59 -14.82
N TYR A 12 -3.69 -16.78 -14.71
CA TYR A 12 -2.87 -16.43 -15.87
C TYR A 12 -1.38 -16.41 -15.52
N ASN A 13 -0.54 -16.75 -16.48
CA ASN A 13 0.91 -16.66 -16.35
C ASN A 13 1.55 -16.25 -17.68
N LYS A 14 2.86 -15.98 -17.66
CA LYS A 14 3.60 -15.54 -18.87
C LYS A 14 3.47 -16.52 -20.06
N LYS A 15 3.24 -17.81 -19.81
CA LYS A 15 3.08 -18.82 -20.87
C LYS A 15 1.66 -18.81 -21.45
N LEU A 16 0.65 -18.77 -20.60
CA LEU A 16 -0.76 -18.69 -20.97
C LEU A 16 -1.07 -17.39 -21.71
N ILE A 17 -0.48 -16.28 -21.28
CA ILE A 17 -0.59 -14.99 -21.98
C ILE A 17 -0.02 -15.09 -23.39
N LYS A 18 1.12 -15.78 -23.58
CA LYS A 18 1.70 -16.00 -24.92
C LYS A 18 0.87 -16.93 -25.79
N ALA A 19 0.14 -17.87 -25.19
CA ALA A 19 -0.75 -18.78 -25.90
C ALA A 19 -2.07 -18.11 -26.33
N ASP A 20 -2.38 -16.93 -25.78
CA ASP A 20 -3.52 -16.08 -26.13
C ASP A 20 -4.89 -16.79 -26.15
N SER A 21 -5.14 -17.66 -25.17
CA SER A 21 -6.44 -18.34 -25.07
C SER A 21 -7.57 -17.37 -24.65
N PRO A 22 -8.82 -17.58 -25.10
CA PRO A 22 -9.96 -16.75 -24.69
C PRO A 22 -10.17 -16.70 -23.17
N GLU A 23 -9.92 -17.82 -22.48
CA GLU A 23 -10.00 -17.89 -21.01
C GLU A 23 -8.98 -16.96 -20.35
N THR A 24 -7.70 -17.03 -20.78
CA THR A 24 -6.64 -16.16 -20.25
C THR A 24 -6.96 -14.68 -20.49
N ARG A 25 -7.54 -14.34 -21.65
CA ARG A 25 -7.93 -12.96 -21.97
C ARG A 25 -9.00 -12.43 -21.03
N ASN A 26 -9.98 -13.26 -20.64
CA ASN A 26 -11.02 -12.87 -19.69
C ASN A 26 -10.46 -12.67 -18.29
N GLU A 27 -9.58 -13.56 -17.83
CA GLU A 27 -8.89 -13.44 -16.54
C GLU A 27 -8.05 -12.15 -16.46
N VAL A 28 -7.32 -11.82 -17.53
CA VAL A 28 -6.55 -10.57 -17.62
C VAL A 28 -7.48 -9.35 -17.71
N ALA A 29 -8.60 -9.43 -18.44
CA ALA A 29 -9.57 -8.34 -18.49
C ALA A 29 -10.18 -8.07 -17.11
N TYR A 30 -10.41 -9.11 -16.30
CA TYR A 30 -10.91 -8.98 -14.94
C TYR A 30 -9.92 -8.26 -14.01
N SER A 31 -8.62 -8.54 -14.11
CA SER A 31 -7.61 -7.82 -13.30
C SER A 31 -7.60 -6.32 -13.62
N TYR A 32 -7.69 -5.95 -14.90
CA TYR A 32 -7.83 -4.54 -15.30
C TYR A 32 -9.12 -3.90 -14.79
N PHE A 33 -10.24 -4.64 -14.81
CA PHE A 33 -11.50 -4.16 -14.26
C PHE A 33 -11.39 -3.86 -12.76
N VAL A 34 -10.76 -4.74 -11.98
CA VAL A 34 -10.52 -4.51 -10.54
C VAL A 34 -9.60 -3.31 -10.32
N ALA A 35 -8.48 -3.24 -11.04
CA ALA A 35 -7.52 -2.15 -10.91
C ALA A 35 -8.14 -0.79 -11.24
N TYR A 36 -8.72 -0.62 -12.43
CA TYR A 36 -9.32 0.64 -12.85
C TYR A 36 -10.63 0.95 -12.11
N GLY A 37 -11.44 -0.06 -11.79
CA GLY A 37 -12.64 0.09 -10.99
C GLY A 37 -12.35 0.65 -9.60
N SER A 38 -11.26 0.19 -8.95
CA SER A 38 -10.83 0.73 -7.66
C SER A 38 -10.46 2.22 -7.73
N VAL A 39 -9.85 2.67 -8.83
CA VAL A 39 -9.51 4.07 -9.07
C VAL A 39 -10.78 4.90 -9.25
N LEU A 40 -11.73 4.42 -10.06
CA LEU A 40 -13.01 5.11 -10.27
C LEU A 40 -13.80 5.25 -8.97
N ILE A 41 -13.87 4.19 -8.15
CA ILE A 41 -14.49 4.23 -6.83
C ILE A 41 -13.78 5.26 -5.94
N GLY A 42 -12.45 5.30 -5.98
CA GLY A 42 -11.66 6.34 -5.29
C GLY A 42 -11.99 7.76 -5.75
N CYS A 43 -12.20 7.97 -7.06
CA CYS A 43 -12.63 9.25 -7.60
C CYS A 43 -14.05 9.62 -7.14
N LEU A 44 -14.96 8.66 -6.99
CA LEU A 44 -16.30 8.92 -6.48
C LEU A 44 -16.28 9.41 -5.02
N CYS A 45 -15.30 8.99 -4.22
CA CYS A 45 -15.11 9.51 -2.86
C CYS A 45 -14.84 11.03 -2.83
N VAL A 46 -14.45 11.66 -3.94
CA VAL A 46 -14.30 13.12 -4.02
C VAL A 46 -15.65 13.83 -3.85
N PHE A 47 -16.75 13.25 -4.36
CA PHE A 47 -18.09 13.81 -4.16
C PHE A 47 -18.58 13.67 -2.72
N LEU A 48 -18.10 12.65 -2.01
CA LEU A 48 -18.40 12.45 -0.59
C LEU A 48 -17.63 13.45 0.29
N LEU A 49 -16.56 14.07 -0.21
CA LEU A 49 -15.75 14.99 0.58
C LEU A 49 -16.54 16.29 0.81
N PRO A 50 -16.94 16.60 2.07
CA PRO A 50 -17.69 17.82 2.34
C PRO A 50 -16.85 19.05 2.00
N ASN A 51 -17.50 20.20 1.79
CA ASN A 51 -16.82 21.48 1.60
C ASN A 51 -16.11 21.92 2.90
N GLN A 52 -14.94 21.36 3.18
CA GLN A 52 -14.15 21.61 4.39
C GLN A 52 -13.29 22.88 4.31
N LYS A 53 -13.35 23.63 3.20
CA LYS A 53 -12.45 24.78 2.96
C LYS A 53 -12.56 25.86 4.05
N ALA A 54 -13.79 26.24 4.43
CA ALA A 54 -14.02 27.26 5.45
C ALA A 54 -13.61 26.80 6.85
N ALA A 55 -14.00 25.58 7.24
CA ALA A 55 -13.64 24.99 8.53
C ALA A 55 -12.13 24.81 8.68
N VAL A 56 -11.44 24.34 7.63
CA VAL A 56 -9.98 24.19 7.64
C VAL A 56 -9.27 25.55 7.67
N ALA A 57 -9.80 26.57 7.00
CA ALA A 57 -9.24 27.93 7.07
C ALA A 57 -9.34 28.51 8.49
N GLU A 58 -10.48 28.31 9.16
CA GLU A 58 -10.68 28.72 10.55
C GLU A 58 -9.75 27.96 11.50
N LEU A 59 -9.64 26.63 11.34
CA LEU A 59 -8.71 25.79 12.11
C LEU A 59 -7.24 26.16 11.86
N LYS A 60 -6.89 26.60 10.66
CA LYS A 60 -5.52 27.07 10.37
C LYS A 60 -5.20 28.39 11.08
N LYS A 61 -6.21 29.26 11.27
CA LYS A 61 -6.06 30.53 11.98
C LYS A 61 -6.05 30.34 13.50
N ASN A 62 -6.94 29.48 14.01
CA ASN A 62 -7.27 29.42 15.45
C ASN A 62 -6.98 28.05 16.13
N GLY A 63 -6.59 27.01 15.38
CA GLY A 63 -6.56 25.62 15.85
C GLY A 63 -5.37 25.20 16.72
N GLY A 64 -4.44 26.10 17.06
CA GLY A 64 -3.28 25.79 17.89
C GLY A 64 -2.33 24.73 17.29
N SER A 65 -1.50 24.12 18.14
CA SER A 65 -0.54 23.08 17.71
C SER A 65 -0.85 21.73 18.36
N GLN A 66 -1.06 20.69 17.54
CA GLN A 66 -1.32 19.32 17.99
C GLN A 66 -0.23 18.34 17.53
N PRO A 67 0.99 18.41 18.10
CA PRO A 67 2.13 17.63 17.62
C PRO A 67 1.96 16.12 17.78
N LYS A 68 1.18 15.66 18.76
CA LYS A 68 0.90 14.22 18.97
C LYS A 68 0.04 13.64 17.86
N VAL A 69 -1.01 14.35 17.46
CA VAL A 69 -1.92 13.93 16.38
C VAL A 69 -1.16 13.93 15.05
N ALA A 70 -0.38 14.99 14.79
CA ALA A 70 0.46 15.06 13.59
C ALA A 70 1.47 13.91 13.52
N ALA A 71 2.14 13.58 14.63
CA ALA A 71 3.08 12.46 14.69
C ALA A 71 2.40 11.11 14.45
N ALA A 72 1.21 10.89 15.02
CA ALA A 72 0.45 9.65 14.81
C ALA A 72 0.02 9.49 13.34
N ILE A 73 -0.52 10.55 12.73
CA ILE A 73 -0.91 10.56 11.31
C ILE A 73 0.32 10.29 10.42
N PHE A 74 1.43 10.99 10.67
CA PHE A 74 2.66 10.79 9.92
C PHE A 74 3.16 9.35 10.01
N PHE A 75 3.24 8.79 11.23
CA PHE A 75 3.70 7.43 11.44
C PHE A 75 2.83 6.40 10.72
N ILE A 76 1.50 6.51 10.83
CA ILE A 76 0.56 5.59 10.17
C ILE A 76 0.71 5.66 8.66
N LEU A 77 0.69 6.87 8.08
CA LEU A 77 0.81 7.04 6.62
C LEU A 77 2.16 6.57 6.10
N PHE A 78 3.24 6.82 6.85
CA PHE A 78 4.58 6.36 6.49
C PHE A 78 4.70 4.83 6.54
N ALA A 79 4.13 4.17 7.56
CA ALA A 79 4.10 2.72 7.65
C ALA A 79 3.30 2.08 6.51
N VAL A 80 2.16 2.67 6.15
CA VAL A 80 1.37 2.25 4.99
C VAL A 80 2.17 2.42 3.69
N LEU A 81 2.88 3.53 3.53
CA LEU A 81 3.73 3.78 2.36
C LEU A 81 4.85 2.74 2.23
N CYS A 82 5.60 2.48 3.30
CA CYS A 82 6.66 1.46 3.29
C CYS A 82 6.10 0.08 2.94
N THR A 83 4.99 -0.31 3.57
CA THR A 83 4.32 -1.60 3.28
C THR A 83 3.87 -1.69 1.83
N SER A 84 3.31 -0.61 1.28
CA SER A 84 2.87 -0.54 -0.12
C SER A 84 4.05 -0.70 -1.10
N ILE A 85 5.15 0.03 -0.88
CA ILE A 85 6.36 -0.04 -1.72
C ILE A 85 6.95 -1.45 -1.66
N THR A 86 7.16 -1.99 -0.46
CA THR A 86 7.72 -3.34 -0.29
C THR A 86 6.84 -4.39 -0.97
N GLY A 87 5.52 -4.34 -0.76
CA GLY A 87 4.60 -5.30 -1.39
C GLY A 87 4.60 -5.23 -2.92
N ASN A 88 4.66 -4.02 -3.50
CA ASN A 88 4.73 -3.84 -4.96
C ASN A 88 6.08 -4.34 -5.52
N LEU A 89 7.20 -3.99 -4.89
CA LEU A 89 8.52 -4.48 -5.32
C LEU A 89 8.62 -6.00 -5.22
N SER A 90 8.09 -6.61 -4.14
CA SER A 90 8.07 -8.07 -4.00
C SER A 90 7.28 -8.78 -5.11
N SER A 91 6.28 -8.12 -5.70
CA SER A 91 5.54 -8.70 -6.84
C SER A 91 6.33 -8.68 -8.15
N MET A 92 7.34 -7.82 -8.30
CA MET A 92 8.07 -7.65 -9.56
C MET A 92 9.17 -8.71 -9.76
N PHE A 93 9.81 -9.17 -8.68
CA PHE A 93 10.92 -10.10 -8.77
C PHE A 93 10.45 -11.57 -8.72
N GLU A 94 11.11 -12.44 -9.48
CA GLU A 94 10.82 -13.88 -9.51
C GLU A 94 11.03 -14.56 -8.15
N SER A 95 12.06 -14.15 -7.41
CA SER A 95 12.42 -14.72 -6.11
C SER A 95 11.47 -14.34 -4.97
N THR A 96 10.66 -13.30 -5.11
CA THR A 96 9.82 -12.76 -4.03
C THR A 96 8.33 -12.72 -4.36
N ARG A 97 7.92 -12.99 -5.62
CA ARG A 97 6.50 -13.01 -6.01
C ARG A 97 5.67 -14.09 -5.33
N CYS A 98 6.30 -15.17 -4.90
CA CYS A 98 5.62 -16.29 -4.22
C CYS A 98 5.10 -15.90 -2.83
N MET A 99 5.58 -14.78 -2.27
CA MET A 99 5.17 -14.30 -0.96
C MET A 99 3.69 -13.93 -0.93
N ARG A 100 3.04 -14.20 0.20
CA ARG A 100 1.65 -13.79 0.46
C ARG A 100 1.45 -12.28 0.37
N LEU A 101 2.43 -11.49 0.81
CA LEU A 101 2.41 -10.03 0.70
C LEU A 101 2.40 -9.55 -0.77
N ALA A 102 3.01 -10.33 -1.66
CA ALA A 102 3.02 -10.10 -3.10
C ALA A 102 1.79 -10.69 -3.81
N GLY A 103 0.89 -11.36 -3.07
CA GLY A 103 -0.27 -12.06 -3.63
C GLY A 103 -0.01 -13.52 -4.04
N GLY A 104 1.20 -14.05 -3.88
CA GLY A 104 1.54 -15.43 -4.23
C GLY A 104 0.97 -16.46 -3.24
N ALA A 105 0.91 -17.73 -3.66
CA ALA A 105 0.33 -18.83 -2.87
C ALA A 105 1.15 -19.26 -1.64
N GLY A 106 2.39 -18.76 -1.50
CA GLY A 106 3.39 -19.26 -0.56
C GLY A 106 4.66 -19.69 -1.30
N CYS A 107 5.81 -19.55 -0.67
CA CYS A 107 7.09 -20.02 -1.20
C CYS A 107 7.41 -21.37 -0.56
N ASP A 108 7.79 -22.37 -1.36
CA ASP A 108 8.22 -23.69 -0.86
C ASP A 108 9.59 -23.62 -0.17
N GLU A 109 10.45 -22.70 -0.63
CA GLU A 109 11.71 -22.34 0.02
C GLU A 109 11.54 -21.07 0.86
N ALA A 110 12.22 -21.02 2.01
CA ALA A 110 12.16 -19.88 2.91
C ALA A 110 12.65 -18.61 2.18
N PRO A 111 11.80 -17.58 2.01
CA PRO A 111 12.24 -16.37 1.34
C PRO A 111 13.35 -15.68 2.15
N PRO A 112 14.24 -14.91 1.50
CA PRO A 112 15.25 -14.15 2.21
C PRO A 112 14.57 -13.20 3.20
N SER A 113 14.79 -13.42 4.51
CA SER A 113 14.15 -12.69 5.62
C SER A 113 14.32 -11.17 5.55
N GLY A 114 15.22 -10.67 4.70
CA GLY A 114 15.48 -9.26 4.47
C GLY A 114 14.35 -8.48 3.79
N TYR A 115 13.35 -9.12 3.17
CA TYR A 115 12.27 -8.36 2.51
C TYR A 115 11.45 -7.52 3.50
N LEU A 116 11.22 -8.05 4.71
CA LEU A 116 10.52 -7.33 5.79
C LEU A 116 11.34 -6.15 6.34
N ALA A 117 12.66 -6.14 6.13
CA ALA A 117 13.49 -5.01 6.50
C ALA A 117 13.06 -3.73 5.77
N GLY A 118 12.53 -3.84 4.54
CA GLY A 118 11.95 -2.71 3.79
C GLY A 118 10.76 -2.03 4.48
N ILE A 119 10.12 -2.71 5.43
CA ILE A 119 9.01 -2.18 6.22
C ILE A 119 9.50 -1.80 7.62
N PHE A 120 10.07 -2.75 8.35
CA PHE A 120 10.38 -2.56 9.77
C PHE A 120 11.54 -1.59 10.02
N VAL A 121 12.54 -1.54 9.14
CA VAL A 121 13.67 -0.62 9.31
C VAL A 121 13.22 0.85 9.20
N PRO A 122 12.60 1.29 8.08
CA PRO A 122 12.17 2.68 7.98
C PRO A 122 11.09 3.02 9.03
N VAL A 123 10.13 2.13 9.29
CA VAL A 123 9.08 2.38 10.28
C VAL A 123 9.67 2.47 11.70
N GLY A 124 10.58 1.57 12.07
CA GLY A 124 11.27 1.61 13.36
C GLY A 124 12.10 2.88 13.54
N LEU A 125 12.85 3.29 12.52
CA LEU A 125 13.59 4.56 12.53
C LEU A 125 12.65 5.76 12.70
N SER A 126 11.52 5.78 12.00
CA SER A 126 10.52 6.85 12.13
C SER A 126 9.92 6.92 13.55
N ALA A 127 9.63 5.77 14.18
CA ALA A 127 9.16 5.70 15.56
C ALA A 127 10.19 6.23 16.55
N LEU A 128 11.47 5.85 16.39
CA LEU A 128 12.56 6.34 17.23
C LEU A 128 12.76 7.86 17.09
N LEU A 129 12.68 8.39 15.88
CA LEU A 129 12.76 9.83 15.63
C LEU A 129 11.60 10.58 16.30
N ILE A 130 10.37 10.07 16.17
CA ILE A 130 9.19 10.65 16.83
C ILE A 130 9.36 10.61 18.36
N ALA A 131 9.81 9.48 18.91
CA ALA A 131 10.04 9.33 20.35
C ALA A 131 11.13 10.29 20.85
N LYS A 132 12.24 10.44 20.11
CA LYS A 132 13.31 11.38 20.44
C LYS A 132 12.81 12.83 20.44
N ILE A 133 12.05 13.23 19.41
CA ILE A 133 11.48 14.58 19.31
C ILE A 133 10.45 14.81 20.44
N ALA A 134 9.64 13.81 20.78
CA ALA A 134 8.68 13.89 21.87
C ALA A 134 9.37 14.01 23.25
N TYR A 135 10.47 13.29 23.47
CA TYR A 135 11.24 13.36 24.70
C TYR A 135 12.01 14.68 24.82
N ALA A 136 12.60 15.18 23.74
CA ALA A 136 13.32 16.47 23.73
C ALA A 136 12.42 17.70 23.89
N ARG A 137 11.11 17.55 23.73
CA ARG A 137 10.10 18.61 23.97
C ARG A 137 9.47 18.57 25.38
N ARG A 138 9.79 17.56 26.19
CA ARG A 138 9.47 17.55 27.62
C ARG A 138 10.54 18.29 28.39
#